data_AF-A0A7Y5AB14-F1
#
_entry.id   AF-A0A7Y5AB14-F1
#
_cell.length_a   1.000
_cell.length_b   1.000
_cell.length_c   1.000
_cell.angle_alpha   90.00
_cell.angle_beta   90.00
_cell.angle_gamma   90.00
#
_symmetry.space_group_name_H-M   'P 1'
#
loop_
_entity.id
_entity.type
_entity.pdbx_description
1 polymer ?
#
loop_
_entity_poly.entity_id
_entity_poly.type
_entity_poly.pdbx_seq_one_letter_code
_entity_poly.pdbx_strand_id
1 'polypeptide(L)' 'MRYFTDTAKRIEESLEIMAVLAGVLEHNNAFKSCEPGEHPAMINERGEDGVVRAMRVIAWAAHREFCQVATDLEIPQ' A
#
# COMPACT_ATOMS: atom_id res chain seq x y z
N MET A 1 13.59 15.46 -18.16
CA MET A 1 13.93 15.37 -16.72
C MET A 1 12.72 15.43 -15.79
N ARG A 2 11.77 16.39 -15.91
CA ARG A 2 10.59 16.45 -15.02
C ARG A 2 9.76 15.17 -14.94
N TYR A 3 9.54 14.50 -16.07
CA TYR A 3 8.74 13.26 -16.14
C TYR A 3 9.25 12.12 -15.24
N PHE A 4 10.58 11.91 -15.19
CA PHE A 4 11.17 10.88 -14.33
C PHE A 4 10.99 11.20 -12.85
N THR A 5 11.14 12.47 -12.49
CA THR A 5 10.92 12.93 -11.11
C THR A 5 9.46 12.75 -10.70
N ASP A 6 8.52 13.00 -11.61
CA ASP A 6 7.10 12.82 -11.37
C ASP A 6 6.74 11.33 -11.20
N THR A 7 7.31 10.42 -12.00
CA THR A 7 7.08 8.97 -11.87
C THR A 7 7.70 8.40 -10.59
N ALA A 8 8.94 8.77 -10.27
CA ALA A 8 9.58 8.33 -9.03
C ALA A 8 8.80 8.78 -7.79
N LYS A 9 8.27 10.01 -7.81
CA LYS A 9 7.42 10.54 -6.75
C LYS A 9 6.11 9.76 -6.58
N ARG A 10 5.46 9.34 -7.67
CA ARG A 10 4.24 8.51 -7.59
C ARG A 10 4.49 7.12 -7.01
N ILE A 11 5.64 6.53 -7.32
CA ILE A 11 6.07 5.27 -6.71
C ILE A 11 6.27 5.46 -5.21
N GLU A 12 6.97 6.53 -4.80
CA GLU A 12 7.15 6.89 -3.39
C GLU A 12 5.81 7.06 -2.66
N GLU A 13 4.89 7.87 -3.21
CA GLU A 13 3.54 8.08 -2.65
C GLU A 13 2.77 6.76 -2.54
N SER A 14 2.88 5.88 -3.54
CA SER A 14 2.24 4.57 -3.53
C SER A 14 2.77 3.67 -2.41
N LEU A 15 4.09 3.68 -2.18
CA LEU A 15 4.73 2.94 -1.09
C LEU A 15 4.29 3.48 0.28
N GLU A 16 4.21 4.81 0.43
CA GLU A 16 3.76 5.45 1.67
C GLU A 16 2.30 5.10 1.99
N ILE A 17 1.40 5.15 1.01
CA ILE A 17 0.01 4.75 1.20
C ILE A 17 -0.09 3.27 1.61
N MET A 18 0.71 2.38 1.00
CA MET A 18 0.74 0.98 1.41
C MET A 18 1.22 0.79 2.86
N ALA A 19 2.21 1.57 3.31
CA ALA A 19 2.66 1.53 4.70
C ALA A 19 1.55 1.96 5.68
N VAL A 20 0.79 3.01 5.35
CA VAL A 20 -0.36 3.44 6.14
C VAL A 20 -1.43 2.34 6.21
N LEU A 21 -1.77 1.72 5.07
CA LEU A 21 -2.76 0.65 5.02
C LEU A 21 -2.31 -0.62 5.77
N ALA A 22 -1.02 -0.96 5.71
CA ALA A 22 -0.46 -2.03 6.51
C ALA A 22 -0.58 -1.74 8.02
N GLY A 23 -0.30 -0.50 8.42
CA GLY A 23 -0.50 -0.04 9.79
C GLY A 23 -1.95 -0.19 10.25
N VAL A 24 -2.94 0.12 9.41
CA VAL A 24 -4.37 -0.10 9.74
C VAL A 24 -4.65 -1.58 10.03
N LEU A 25 -4.13 -2.50 9.22
CA LEU A 25 -4.32 -3.94 9.44
C LEU A 25 -3.61 -4.44 10.70
N GLU A 26 -2.39 -3.96 10.96
CA GLU A 26 -1.63 -4.30 12.17
C GLU A 26 -2.36 -3.85 13.43
N HIS A 27 -2.83 -2.59 13.45
CA HIS A 27 -3.64 -2.07 14.56
C HIS A 27 -4.92 -2.88 14.72
N ASN A 28 -5.62 -3.20 13.62
CA ASN A 28 -6.87 -3.98 13.69
C ASN A 28 -6.65 -5.38 14.29
N ASN A 29 -5.55 -6.05 13.93
CA ASN A 29 -5.21 -7.36 14.47
C ASN A 29 -4.77 -7.31 15.94
N ALA A 30 -4.06 -6.25 16.36
CA ALA A 30 -3.62 -6.09 17.75
C ALA A 30 -4.79 -6.10 18.74
N PHE A 31 -5.94 -5.54 18.36
CA PHE A 31 -7.13 -5.49 19.21
C PHE A 31 -8.02 -6.75 19.13
N LYS A 32 -7.94 -7.53 18.05
CA LYS A 32 -8.65 -8.83 17.95
C LYS A 32 -8.14 -9.89 18.94
N SER A 33 -6.92 -9.75 19.43
CA SER A 33 -6.28 -10.65 20.40
C SER A 33 -6.44 -10.24 21.87
N CYS A 34 -7.07 -9.11 22.16
CA CYS A 34 -7.19 -8.60 23.53
C CYS A 34 -8.45 -9.12 24.24
N GLU A 35 -8.39 -9.20 25.57
CA GLU A 35 -9.52 -9.59 26.42
C GLU A 35 -10.76 -8.71 26.20
N PRO A 36 -11.97 -9.19 26.54
CA PRO A 36 -13.20 -8.41 26.38
C PRO A 36 -13.11 -7.09 27.16
N GLY A 37 -13.13 -5.96 26.44
CA GLY A 37 -13.03 -4.61 26.99
C GLY A 37 -13.47 -3.57 25.95
N GLU A 38 -13.40 -2.28 26.29
CA GLU A 38 -13.64 -1.19 25.34
C GLU A 38 -12.48 -1.12 24.33
N HIS A 39 -12.67 -1.79 23.19
CA HIS A 39 -11.76 -1.68 22.05
C HIS A 39 -12.22 -0.54 21.14
N PRO A 40 -11.28 0.23 20.55
CA PRO A 40 -11.63 1.19 19.50
C PRO A 40 -12.34 0.49 18.35
N ALA A 41 -13.14 1.25 17.59
CA ALA A 41 -13.91 0.69 16.47
C ALA A 41 -13.00 -0.02 15.46
N MET A 42 -13.10 -1.35 15.41
CA MET A 42 -12.34 -2.20 14.49
C MET A 42 -13.05 -2.32 13.15
N ILE A 43 -12.27 -2.43 12.07
CA ILE A 43 -12.82 -2.85 10.78
C ILE A 43 -13.11 -4.36 10.84
N ASN A 44 -14.25 -4.75 10.28
CA ASN A 44 -14.61 -6.16 10.17
C ASN A 44 -13.81 -6.85 9.05
N GLU A 45 -13.96 -8.17 8.90
CA GLU A 45 -13.26 -8.97 7.87
C GLU A 45 -13.44 -8.41 6.45
N ARG A 46 -14.64 -7.89 6.14
CA ARG A 46 -14.91 -7.26 4.84
C ARG A 46 -14.13 -5.96 4.67
N GLY A 47 -13.96 -5.18 5.73
CA GLY A 47 -13.10 -4.00 5.74
C GLY A 47 -11.64 -4.36 5.51
N GLU A 48 -11.13 -5.40 6.17
CA GLU A 48 -9.77 -5.90 5.97
C GLU A 48 -9.53 -6.38 4.54
N ASP A 49 -10.44 -7.18 3.99
CA ASP A 49 -10.36 -7.61 2.58
C ASP A 49 -10.36 -6.41 1.63
N GLY A 50 -11.17 -5.38 1.93
CA GLY A 50 -11.16 -4.10 1.20
C GLY A 50 -9.80 -3.42 1.21
N VAL A 51 -9.17 -3.32 2.39
CA VAL A 51 -7.82 -2.73 2.55
C VAL A 51 -6.78 -3.54 1.77
N VAL A 52 -6.78 -4.87 1.90
CA VAL A 52 -5.86 -5.76 1.17
C VAL A 52 -6.02 -5.63 -0.34
N ARG A 53 -7.25 -5.54 -0.85
CA ARG A 53 -7.51 -5.31 -2.28
C ARG A 53 -7.00 -3.95 -2.74
N ALA A 54 -7.21 -2.89 -1.94
CA ALA A 54 -6.68 -1.56 -2.25
C ALA A 54 -5.15 -1.58 -2.35
N MET A 55 -4.47 -2.20 -1.39
CA MET A 55 -3.01 -2.39 -1.41
C MET A 55 -2.55 -3.11 -2.68
N ARG A 56 -3.25 -4.16 -3.13
CA ARG A 56 -2.91 -4.86 -4.38
C ARG A 56 -3.01 -3.96 -5.61
N VAL A 57 -4.04 -3.12 -5.69
CA VAL A 57 -4.21 -2.18 -6.81
C VAL A 57 -3.08 -1.14 -6.82
N ILE A 58 -2.73 -0.60 -5.65
CA ILE A 58 -1.63 0.36 -5.50
C ILE A 58 -0.29 -0.29 -5.88
N ALA A 59 -0.01 -1.49 -5.38
CA ALA A 59 1.20 -2.23 -5.70
C ALA A 59 1.32 -2.50 -7.21
N TRP A 60 0.22 -2.87 -7.86
CA TRP A 60 0.20 -3.07 -9.31
C TRP A 60 0.47 -1.79 -10.10
N ALA A 61 -0.11 -0.65 -9.67
CA ALA A 61 0.15 0.64 -10.29
C ALA A 61 1.63 1.05 -10.14
N ALA A 62 2.17 0.97 -8.92
CA ALA A 62 3.58 1.28 -8.63
C ALA A 62 4.53 0.36 -9.41
N HIS A 63 4.22 -0.93 -9.54
CA HIS A 63 5.01 -1.86 -10.34
C HIS A 63 5.04 -1.47 -11.82
N ARG A 64 3.90 -1.07 -12.40
CA ARG A 64 3.85 -0.60 -13.80
C ARG A 64 4.69 0.65 -14.01
N GLU A 65 4.61 1.61 -13.09
CA GLU A 65 5.44 2.82 -13.13
C GLU A 65 6.93 2.48 -13.01
N PHE A 66 7.29 1.56 -12.11
CA PHE A 66 8.65 1.08 -11.95
C PHE A 66 9.20 0.40 -13.21
N CYS A 67 8.42 -0.49 -13.84
CA CYS A 67 8.81 -1.12 -15.11
C CYS A 67 8.98 -0.10 -16.24
N GLN A 68 8.15 0.96 -16.27
CA GLN A 68 8.31 2.04 -17.24
C GLN A 68 9.63 2.77 -17.02
N VAL A 69 9.96 3.12 -15.76
CA VAL A 69 11.25 3.76 -15.43
C VAL A 69 12.42 2.87 -15.82
N ALA A 70 12.36 1.57 -15.53
CA ALA A 70 13.41 0.61 -15.90
C ALA A 70 13.62 0.53 -17.42
N THR A 71 12.51 0.54 -18.19
CA THR A 71 12.54 0.56 -19.66
C THR A 71 13.17 1.85 -20.18
N ASP A 72 12.75 3.01 -19.64
CA ASP A 72 13.26 4.32 -20.04
C ASP A 72 14.75 4.51 -19.71
N LEU A 73 15.27 3.74 -18.74
CA LEU A 73 16.69 3.69 -18.35
C LEU A 73 17.47 2.57 -19.06
N GLU A 74 16.86 1.87 -20.02
CA GLU A 74 17.46 0.74 -20.76
C GLU A 74 17.99 -0.38 -19.84
N ILE A 75 17.38 -0.59 -18.68
CA ILE A 75 17.73 -1.66 -17.75
C ILE A 75 17.18 -2.99 -18.29
N PRO A 76 18.02 -4.03 -18.47
CA PRO A 76 17.57 -5.34 -18.94
C PRO A 76 16.65 -6.04 -17.93
N GLN A 77 15.79 -6.94 -18.42
CA GLN A 77 14.84 -7.74 -17.63
C GLN A 77 15.53 -8.73 -16.69
#